data_AF-A0A955PR23-F1
#
_entry.id   AF-A0A955PR23-F1
#
_cell.length_a   1.000
_cell.length_b   1.000
_cell.length_c   1.000
_cell.angle_alpha   90.00
_cell.angle_beta   90.00
_cell.angle_gamma   90.00
#
_symmetry.space_group_name_H-M   'P 1'
#
loop_
_entity.id
_entity.type
_entity.pdbx_description
1 polymer ?
#
loop_
_entity_poly.entity_id
_entity_poly.type
_entity_poly.pdbx_seq_one_letter_code
_entity_poly.pdbx_strand_id
1 'polypeptide(L)'
;EWEEGHLKQAINIPLSRIEDGISAEELNKLIPKKTIIYTHCAAGVRSLKAAKIFDKQLPDVRPLKPGYGALKKAGFPVVESE
;
A
#
# COMPACT_ATOMS: atom_id res chain seq x y z
N GLU A 1 -11.53 1.39 7.73
CA GLU A 1 -10.89 1.30 6.40
C GLU A 1 -10.55 -0.14 6.02
N TRP A 2 -9.48 -0.77 6.54
CA TRP A 2 -9.04 -2.09 6.03
C TRP A 2 -10.09 -3.21 6.16
N GLU A 3 -10.70 -3.34 7.34
CA GLU A 3 -11.74 -4.35 7.61
C GLU A 3 -13.01 -4.11 6.78
N GLU A 4 -13.36 -2.85 6.49
CA GLU A 4 -14.52 -2.50 5.67
C GLU A 4 -14.30 -2.86 4.19
N GLY A 5 -13.05 -2.81 3.73
CA GLY A 5 -12.67 -3.32 2.43
C GLY A 5 -11.31 -2.84 1.94
N HIS A 6 -10.62 -3.71 1.20
CA HIS A 6 -9.30 -3.46 0.64
C HIS A 6 -9.12 -4.21 -0.69
N LEU A 7 -8.07 -3.88 -1.45
CA LEU A 7 -7.78 -4.63 -2.67
C LEU A 7 -7.34 -6.06 -2.30
N LYS A 8 -7.82 -7.08 -3.02
CA LYS A 8 -7.54 -8.49 -2.73
C LYS A 8 -6.05 -8.83 -2.69
N GLN A 9 -5.23 -8.09 -3.43
CA GLN A 9 -3.78 -8.29 -3.51
C GLN A 9 -3.01 -7.28 -2.64
N ALA A 10 -3.69 -6.39 -1.93
CA ALA A 10 -3.02 -5.42 -1.06
C ALA A 10 -2.47 -6.13 0.19
N ILE A 11 -1.37 -5.58 0.71
CA ILE A 11 -0.82 -5.94 2.00
C ILE A 11 -1.09 -4.76 2.94
N ASN A 12 -1.70 -5.03 4.09
CA ASN A 12 -1.97 -3.98 5.06
C ASN A 12 -0.69 -3.59 5.80
N ILE A 13 -0.23 -2.37 5.56
CA ILE A 13 0.84 -1.75 6.36
C ILE A 13 0.31 -0.39 6.83
N PRO A 14 -0.08 -0.27 8.11
CA PRO A 14 -0.56 0.99 8.66
C PRO A 14 0.50 2.10 8.55
N LEU A 15 0.08 3.32 8.22
CA LEU A 15 1.01 4.46 8.09
C LEU A 15 1.82 4.71 9.37
N SER A 16 1.19 4.57 10.54
CA SER A 16 1.88 4.71 11.83
C SER A 16 3.06 3.74 11.93
N ARG A 17 2.90 2.47 11.51
CA ARG A 17 3.99 1.50 11.51
C ARG A 17 5.14 1.90 10.57
N ILE A 18 4.81 2.55 9.45
CA ILE A 18 5.81 3.06 8.50
C ILE A 18 6.56 4.26 9.11
N GLU A 19 5.83 5.17 9.78
CA GLU A 19 6.37 6.37 10.44
C GLU A 19 7.22 6.02 11.68
N ASP A 20 6.86 4.98 12.43
CA ASP A 20 7.59 4.48 13.60
C ASP A 20 8.91 3.77 13.24
N GLY A 21 9.18 3.56 11.95
CA GLY A 21 10.37 2.90 11.44
C GLY A 21 10.13 1.41 11.19
N ILE A 22 9.67 1.12 9.98
CA ILE A 22 9.65 -0.26 9.46
C ILE A 22 11.02 -0.63 8.89
N SER A 23 11.52 -1.80 9.28
CA SER A 23 12.84 -2.27 8.84
C SER A 23 12.81 -2.84 7.42
N ALA A 24 13.93 -2.77 6.72
CA ALA A 24 14.08 -3.39 5.41
C ALA A 24 13.88 -4.91 5.45
N GLU A 25 14.19 -5.56 6.57
CA GLU A 25 13.97 -7.00 6.74
C GLU A 25 12.48 -7.35 6.79
N GLU A 26 11.68 -6.58 7.55
CA GLU A 26 10.23 -6.74 7.58
C GLU A 26 9.62 -6.50 6.19
N LEU A 27 10.05 -5.44 5.51
CA LEU A 27 9.61 -5.16 4.14
C LEU A 27 9.94 -6.31 3.18
N ASN A 28 11.14 -6.89 3.27
CA ASN A 28 11.53 -8.03 2.43
C ASN A 28 10.77 -9.33 2.75
N LYS A 29 10.22 -9.47 3.95
CA LYS A 29 9.35 -10.61 4.32
C LYS A 29 7.94 -10.44 3.78
N LEU A 30 7.43 -9.21 3.78
CA LEU A 30 6.09 -8.88 3.32
C LEU A 30 6.01 -8.77 1.79
N ILE A 31 7.04 -8.20 1.17
CA ILE A 31 7.00 -7.80 -0.23
C ILE A 31 7.88 -8.74 -1.07
N PRO A 32 7.32 -9.36 -2.13
CA PRO A 32 8.10 -10.18 -3.04
C PRO A 32 9.22 -9.37 -3.71
N LYS A 33 10.43 -9.95 -3.76
CA LYS A 33 11.59 -9.30 -4.40
C LYS A 33 11.34 -9.05 -5.89
N LYS A 34 11.88 -7.94 -6.41
CA LYS A 34 11.80 -7.53 -7.82
C LYS A 34 10.36 -7.27 -8.33
N THR A 35 9.46 -6.84 -7.45
CA THR A 35 8.12 -6.39 -7.85
C THR A 35 8.02 -4.88 -7.79
N ILE A 36 7.17 -4.30 -8.65
CA ILE A 36 6.81 -2.89 -8.58
C ILE A 36 5.78 -2.74 -7.46
N ILE A 37 6.05 -1.85 -6.52
CA ILE A 37 5.25 -1.69 -5.31
C ILE A 37 4.33 -0.51 -5.49
N TYR A 38 3.02 -0.77 -5.55
CA TYR A 38 2.01 0.28 -5.62
C TYR A 38 1.45 0.56 -4.24
N THR A 39 1.59 1.80 -3.76
CA THR A 39 0.98 2.22 -2.49
C THR A 39 -0.34 2.93 -2.76
N HIS A 40 -1.37 2.61 -1.97
CA HIS A 40 -2.65 3.31 -2.00
C HIS A 40 -3.15 3.58 -0.59
N CYS A 41 -4.08 4.51 -0.46
CA CYS A 41 -4.86 4.71 0.75
C CYS A 41 -6.31 5.01 0.36
N ALA A 42 -7.17 5.45 1.29
CA ALA A 42 -8.54 5.79 0.94
C ALA A 42 -8.65 6.90 -0.13
N ALA A 43 -7.79 7.94 -0.06
CA ALA A 43 -7.87 9.14 -0.91
C ALA A 43 -6.61 9.45 -1.75
N GLY A 44 -5.53 8.66 -1.66
CA GLY A 44 -4.27 8.86 -2.39
C GLY A 44 -3.25 9.83 -1.76
N VAL A 45 -3.53 10.45 -0.61
CA VAL A 45 -2.59 11.40 0.04
C VAL A 45 -1.56 10.66 0.92
N ARG A 46 -2.01 9.68 1.71
CA ARG A 46 -1.14 8.92 2.62
C ARG A 46 -0.17 8.00 1.88
N SER A 47 -0.54 7.57 0.66
CA SER A 47 0.33 6.76 -0.20
C SER A 47 1.61 7.49 -0.62
N LEU A 48 1.57 8.81 -0.81
CA LEU A 48 2.75 9.63 -1.11
C LEU A 48 3.78 9.60 0.03
N LYS A 49 3.31 9.72 1.28
CA LYS A 49 4.19 9.64 2.46
C LYS A 49 4.83 8.27 2.59
N ALA A 50 4.01 7.22 2.50
CA ALA A 50 4.48 5.83 2.53
C ALA A 50 5.52 5.56 1.42
N ALA A 51 5.24 6.01 0.20
CA ALA A 51 6.15 5.85 -0.93
C ALA A 51 7.50 6.52 -0.68
N LYS A 52 7.53 7.74 -0.15
CA LYS A 52 8.79 8.45 0.17
C LYS A 52 9.66 7.71 1.20
N ILE A 53 9.03 6.99 2.13
CA ILE A 53 9.76 6.18 3.14
C ILE A 53 10.27 4.89 2.51
N PHE A 54 9.45 4.24 1.68
CA PHE A 54 9.79 2.99 1.01
C PHE A 54 10.81 3.16 -0.11
N ASP A 55 10.82 4.28 -0.82
CA ASP A 55 11.76 4.59 -1.92
C ASP A 55 13.23 4.49 -1.48
N LYS A 56 13.51 4.66 -0.18
CA LYS A 56 14.85 4.50 0.39
C LYS A 56 15.26 3.04 0.64
N GLN A 57 14.28 2.13 0.70
CA GLN A 57 14.46 0.75 1.15
C GLN A 57 14.11 -0.29 0.07
N LEU A 58 13.34 0.13 -0.93
CA LEU A 58 12.73 -0.74 -1.94
C LEU A 58 13.03 -0.23 -3.36
N PRO A 59 13.15 -1.13 -4.34
CA PRO A 59 13.72 -0.79 -5.64
C PRO A 59 12.79 -0.03 -6.60
N ASP A 60 11.47 -0.21 -6.51
CA ASP A 60 10.50 0.48 -7.38
C ASP A 60 9.17 0.69 -6.63
N VAL A 61 8.95 1.91 -6.13
CA VAL A 61 7.76 2.27 -5.36
C VAL A 61 6.99 3.36 -6.07
N ARG A 62 5.70 3.12 -6.35
CA ARG A 62 4.84 4.01 -7.12
C ARG A 62 3.57 4.33 -6.33
N PRO A 63 3.45 5.54 -5.78
CA PRO A 63 2.21 5.93 -5.12
C PRO A 63 1.10 6.11 -6.16
N LEU A 64 -0.03 5.44 -5.94
CA LEU A 64 -1.21 5.61 -6.76
C LEU A 64 -1.90 6.92 -6.40
N LYS A 65 -2.15 7.75 -7.42
CA LYS A 65 -3.05 8.91 -7.35
C LYS A 65 -4.50 8.49 -7.02
N PRO A 66 -5.08 7.45 -7.64
CA PRO A 66 -6.41 6.99 -7.24
C PRO A 66 -6.38 6.34 -5.84
N GLY A 67 -7.35 6.72 -4.99
CA GLY A 67 -7.60 6.05 -3.72
C GLY A 67 -8.44 4.77 -3.89
N TYR A 68 -8.71 4.08 -2.78
CA TYR A 68 -9.46 2.82 -2.75
C TYR A 68 -10.77 2.87 -3.54
N GLY A 69 -11.61 3.89 -3.32
CA GLY A 69 -12.89 4.00 -4.02
C GLY A 69 -12.76 4.14 -5.55
N ALA A 70 -11.70 4.79 -6.03
CA ALA A 70 -11.43 4.91 -7.46
C ALA A 70 -10.93 3.58 -8.05
N LEU A 71 -10.09 2.85 -7.31
CA LEU A 71 -9.61 1.52 -7.72
C LEU A 71 -10.75 0.50 -7.74
N LYS A 72 -11.63 0.50 -6.73
CA LYS A 72 -12.85 -0.31 -6.73
C LYS A 72 -13.73 -0.01 -7.95
N LYS A 73 -13.98 1.27 -8.26
CA LYS A 73 -14.76 1.69 -9.44
C LYS A 73 -14.11 1.31 -10.77
N ALA A 74 -12.78 1.25 -10.82
CA ALA A 74 -12.04 0.81 -12.00
C ALA A 74 -12.07 -0.71 -12.21
N GLY A 75 -12.74 -1.47 -11.33
CA GLY A 75 -12.91 -2.92 -11.46
C GLY A 75 -11.78 -3.74 -10.85
N PHE A 76 -10.95 -3.16 -10.00
CA PHE A 76 -9.93 -3.93 -9.29
C PHE A 76 -10.58 -4.88 -8.28
N PRO A 77 -10.09 -6.14 -8.15
CA PRO A 77 -10.61 -7.08 -7.16
C PRO A 77 -10.45 -6.56 -5.75
N VAL A 78 -11.55 -6.51 -5.00
CA VAL A 78 -11.59 -6.11 -3.58
C VAL A 78 -12.02 -7.28 -2.70
N VAL A 79 -11.61 -7.23 -1.44
CA VAL A 79 -12.13 -8.03 -0.34
C VAL A 79 -12.90 -7.06 0.54
N GLU A 80 -14.18 -7.33 0.78
CA GLU A 80 -15.05 -6.53 1.64
C GLU A 80 -15.67 -7.48 2.67
N SER A 81 -15.84 -7.02 3.91
CA SER A 81 -16.63 -7.74 4.89
C SER A 81 -18.10 -7.71 4.48
N GLU A 82 -18.74 -8.89 4.39
CA GLU A 82 -20.20 -9.04 4.13
C GLU A 82 -21.07 -8.32 5.17
#